data_AF-A0A8H3MC24-F1
#
_entry.id   AF-A0A8H3MC24-F1
#
_cell.length_a   1.000
_cell.length_b   1.000
_cell.length_c   1.000
_cell.angle_alpha   90.00
_cell.angle_beta   90.00
_cell.angle_gamma   90.00
#
_symmetry.space_group_name_H-M   'P 1'
#
loop_
_entity.id
_entity.type
_entity.pdbx_description
1 polymer ?
#
loop_
_entity_poly.entity_id
_entity_poly.type
_entity_poly.pdbx_seq_one_letter_code
_entity_poly.pdbx_strand_id
1 'polypeptide(L)'
;MVLCLVLGEEVTDRFIFDISVEMWTSMKISHLRDGIKEKASLSVPAHKIKLWKVAIPTKDMNDEKMKILINKSHESINVKEELGGELLEAEDSISSKIENVPADNHIHIIVEPPSSPATTGKRRHEDSDSDEEAKTLASLLTSTILQPPIMKIPSHKFYDRDQALNSMLKVARSNFKGRKSPDHKDHTFILIPGGIGIGKTRMGWESQCLSSITTSSYDTPEFIEALKDPCYISIDLNNGNKYIRGFDDRANESVRIGARVAVASGLVSENLPDLLNTNLFHFSDVICEILKRRSKKVEAIIIHLDEYQLYINDFQKHKQQSWIDSRDFLKEC
;
A
#
# COMPACT_ATOMS: atom_id res chain seq x y z
N MET A 1 13.45 -16.73 -21.00
CA MET A 1 13.41 -15.68 -19.95
C MET A 1 13.35 -14.33 -20.66
N VAL A 2 12.61 -13.37 -20.12
CA VAL A 2 12.58 -11.99 -20.65
C VAL A 2 12.97 -11.02 -19.56
N LEU A 3 13.66 -9.95 -19.95
CA LEU A 3 14.04 -8.86 -19.05
C LEU A 3 13.03 -7.73 -19.21
N CYS A 4 12.38 -7.37 -18.12
CA CYS A 4 11.31 -6.39 -18.08
C CYS A 4 11.77 -5.14 -17.31
N LEU A 5 11.24 -3.99 -17.67
CA LEU A 5 11.38 -2.73 -16.92
C LEU A 5 10.01 -2.05 -16.88
N VAL A 6 9.59 -1.57 -15.71
CA VAL A 6 8.39 -0.73 -15.61
C VAL A 6 8.75 0.69 -16.01
N LEU A 7 7.97 1.28 -16.92
CA LEU A 7 8.18 2.64 -17.36
C LEU A 7 7.94 3.60 -16.19
N GLY A 8 8.98 4.32 -15.78
CA GLY A 8 8.97 5.22 -14.62
C GLY A 8 9.84 4.75 -13.45
N GLU A 9 10.25 3.47 -13.44
CA GLU A 9 11.25 2.95 -12.50
C GLU A 9 12.69 3.20 -12.98
N GLU A 10 13.67 3.09 -12.08
CA GLU A 10 15.07 3.19 -12.46
C GLU A 10 15.48 2.00 -13.33
N VAL A 11 16.39 2.21 -14.29
CA VAL A 11 16.86 1.14 -15.19
C VAL A 11 17.49 -0.03 -14.41
N THR A 12 18.00 0.22 -13.20
CA THR A 12 18.52 -0.79 -12.28
C THR A 12 17.46 -1.72 -11.70
N ASP A 13 16.19 -1.31 -11.68
CA ASP A 13 15.06 -2.09 -11.12
C ASP A 13 14.45 -3.07 -12.13
N ARG A 14 15.06 -3.19 -13.31
CA ARG A 14 14.73 -4.22 -14.29
C ARG A 14 14.74 -5.61 -13.65
N PHE A 15 13.75 -6.42 -13.99
CA PHE A 15 13.56 -7.75 -13.42
C PHE A 15 13.41 -8.82 -14.49
N ILE A 16 13.74 -10.05 -14.13
CA ILE A 16 13.62 -11.21 -15.01
C ILE A 16 12.26 -11.86 -14.81
N PHE A 17 11.57 -12.12 -15.92
CA PHE A 17 10.37 -12.93 -15.97
C PHE A 17 10.64 -14.25 -16.71
N ASP A 18 10.44 -15.36 -16.00
CA ASP A 18 10.65 -16.70 -16.52
C ASP A 18 9.43 -17.16 -17.30
N ILE A 19 9.58 -17.27 -18.62
CA ILE A 19 8.56 -17.86 -19.50
C ILE A 19 8.87 -19.34 -19.64
N SER A 20 8.02 -20.20 -19.06
CA SER A 20 8.14 -21.65 -19.22
C SER A 20 7.81 -22.08 -20.66
N VAL A 21 8.27 -23.26 -21.08
CA VAL A 21 7.95 -23.82 -22.41
C VAL A 21 6.43 -23.99 -22.60
N GLU A 22 5.72 -24.34 -21.54
CA GLU A 22 4.27 -24.46 -21.56
C GLU A 22 3.58 -23.11 -21.79
N MET A 23 4.02 -22.08 -21.04
CA MET A 23 3.51 -20.72 -21.20
C MET A 23 3.82 -20.19 -22.60
N TRP A 24 5.03 -20.43 -23.09
CA TRP A 24 5.46 -20.06 -24.44
C TRP A 24 4.53 -20.59 -25.53
N THR A 25 4.23 -21.88 -25.48
CA THR A 25 3.56 -22.60 -26.56
C THR A 25 2.05 -22.47 -26.53
N SER A 26 1.46 -22.28 -25.35
CA SER A 26 0.00 -22.37 -25.17
C SER A 26 -0.67 -21.09 -24.68
N MET A 27 0.07 -20.16 -24.05
CA MET A 27 -0.53 -18.97 -23.45
C MET A 27 -0.51 -17.75 -24.37
N LYS A 28 -1.43 -16.84 -24.06
CA LYS A 28 -1.57 -15.53 -24.71
C LYS A 28 -0.84 -14.43 -23.93
N ILE A 29 -0.58 -13.31 -24.58
CA ILE A 29 -0.01 -12.11 -23.95
C ILE A 29 -0.82 -11.66 -22.73
N SER A 30 -2.14 -11.86 -22.69
CA SER A 30 -2.95 -11.58 -21.49
C SER A 30 -2.43 -12.29 -20.23
N HIS A 31 -2.01 -13.55 -20.35
CA HIS A 31 -1.48 -14.34 -19.23
C HIS A 31 -0.08 -13.86 -18.83
N LEU A 32 0.74 -13.48 -19.82
CA LEU A 32 2.03 -12.85 -19.57
C LEU A 32 1.86 -11.53 -18.80
N ARG A 33 0.85 -10.75 -19.16
CA ARG A 33 0.50 -9.49 -18.49
C ARG A 33 0.10 -9.71 -17.03
N ASP A 34 -0.69 -10.72 -16.74
CA ASP A 34 -1.05 -11.10 -15.36
C ASP A 34 0.20 -11.50 -14.56
N GLY A 35 1.05 -12.36 -15.11
CA GLY A 35 2.27 -12.80 -14.45
C GLY A 35 3.27 -11.65 -14.20
N ILE A 36 3.48 -10.79 -15.20
CA ILE A 36 4.36 -9.62 -15.08
C ILE A 36 3.82 -8.65 -14.02
N LYS A 37 2.50 -8.41 -14.00
CA LYS A 37 1.87 -7.57 -12.98
C LYS A 37 2.15 -8.10 -11.57
N GLU A 38 1.95 -9.39 -11.35
CA GLU A 38 2.19 -10.03 -10.04
C GLU A 38 3.68 -9.94 -9.65
N LYS A 39 4.59 -10.25 -10.59
CA LYS A 39 6.03 -10.18 -10.38
C LYS A 39 6.51 -8.76 -10.04
N ALA A 40 5.97 -7.75 -10.72
CA ALA A 40 6.26 -6.34 -10.51
C ALA A 40 5.44 -5.70 -9.36
N SER A 41 4.58 -6.47 -8.68
CA SER A 41 3.72 -5.99 -7.59
C SER A 41 2.86 -4.76 -7.95
N LEU A 42 2.42 -4.67 -9.22
CA LEU A 42 1.65 -3.52 -9.70
C LEU A 42 0.20 -3.55 -9.17
N SER A 43 -0.25 -2.45 -8.57
CA SER A 43 -1.60 -2.32 -7.99
C SER A 43 -2.72 -2.15 -9.03
N VAL A 44 -2.37 -1.88 -10.29
CA VAL A 44 -3.33 -1.63 -11.38
C VAL A 44 -3.92 -2.94 -11.95
N PRO A 45 -5.18 -2.96 -12.42
CA PRO A 45 -5.74 -4.12 -13.11
C PRO A 45 -4.89 -4.48 -14.34
N ALA A 46 -4.61 -5.77 -14.53
CA ALA A 46 -3.71 -6.22 -15.60
C ALA A 46 -4.14 -5.72 -16.98
N HIS A 47 -5.44 -5.73 -17.29
CA HIS A 47 -5.95 -5.25 -18.58
C HIS A 47 -5.66 -3.75 -18.87
N LYS A 48 -5.33 -2.94 -17.86
CA LYS A 48 -4.95 -1.53 -18.02
C LYS A 48 -3.45 -1.31 -18.27
N ILE A 49 -2.65 -2.35 -18.10
CA ILE A 49 -1.21 -2.32 -18.34
C ILE A 49 -0.97 -2.57 -19.84
N LYS A 50 -0.08 -1.78 -20.44
CA LYS A 50 0.43 -2.05 -21.78
C LYS A 50 1.80 -2.72 -21.69
N LEU A 51 2.00 -3.76 -22.49
CA LEU A 51 3.30 -4.40 -22.65
C LEU A 51 3.85 -4.03 -24.02
N TRP A 52 5.06 -3.50 -24.05
CA TRP A 52 5.75 -3.14 -25.28
C TRP A 52 6.96 -4.03 -25.46
N LYS A 53 7.02 -4.76 -26.57
CA LYS A 53 8.24 -5.45 -26.99
C LYS A 53 9.24 -4.41 -27.45
N VAL A 54 10.43 -4.45 -26.88
CA VAL A 54 11.56 -3.58 -27.23
C VAL A 54 12.84 -4.39 -27.36
N ALA A 55 13.85 -3.75 -27.93
CA ALA A 55 15.23 -4.23 -27.89
C ALA A 55 16.10 -3.05 -27.47
N ILE A 56 16.50 -3.02 -26.19
CA ILE A 56 17.32 -1.96 -25.59
C ILE A 56 18.54 -2.60 -24.92
N PRO A 57 19.77 -2.40 -25.41
CA PRO A 57 20.96 -2.99 -24.84
C PRO A 57 21.20 -2.50 -23.39
N THR A 58 21.41 -3.41 -22.44
CA THR A 58 21.66 -3.04 -21.02
C THR A 58 23.11 -2.70 -20.70
N LYS A 59 24.04 -3.09 -21.58
CA LYS A 59 25.48 -2.88 -21.40
C LYS A 59 26.01 -1.66 -22.12
N ASP A 60 25.26 -1.11 -23.06
CA ASP A 60 25.64 0.08 -23.80
C ASP A 60 24.90 1.31 -23.26
N MET A 61 25.53 2.00 -22.31
CA MET A 61 24.97 3.24 -21.74
C MET A 61 24.95 4.41 -22.75
N ASN A 62 25.65 4.27 -23.88
CA ASN A 62 25.65 5.27 -24.95
C ASN A 62 24.54 5.06 -25.97
N ASP A 63 23.81 3.93 -25.90
CA ASP A 63 22.63 3.69 -26.74
C ASP A 63 21.58 4.78 -26.52
N GLU A 64 21.02 5.30 -27.63
CA GLU A 64 20.07 6.42 -27.58
C GLU A 64 18.80 6.05 -26.79
N LYS A 65 18.31 4.82 -26.89
CA LYS A 65 17.13 4.37 -26.13
C LYS A 65 17.45 4.25 -24.66
N MET A 66 18.67 3.81 -24.31
CA MET A 66 19.14 3.78 -22.93
C MET A 66 19.22 5.19 -22.34
N LYS A 67 19.78 6.16 -23.08
CA LYS A 67 19.81 7.57 -22.67
C LYS A 67 18.41 8.15 -22.48
N ILE A 68 17.45 7.78 -23.32
CA ILE A 68 16.06 8.23 -23.18
C ILE A 68 15.45 7.71 -21.88
N LEU A 69 15.65 6.43 -21.55
CA LEU A 69 15.18 5.85 -20.29
C LEU A 69 15.81 6.51 -19.05
N ILE A 70 17.07 6.94 -19.14
CA ILE A 70 17.80 7.54 -18.01
C ILE A 70 17.49 9.03 -17.85
N ASN A 71 17.43 9.79 -18.95
CA ASN A 71 17.45 11.25 -18.91
C ASN A 71 16.09 11.90 -19.14
N LYS A 72 15.13 11.20 -19.75
CA LYS A 72 13.83 11.76 -20.11
C LYS A 72 12.78 11.40 -19.06
N SER A 73 11.90 12.35 -18.71
CA SER A 73 10.75 12.06 -17.85
C SER A 73 9.85 11.01 -18.50
N HIS A 74 9.49 9.97 -17.74
CA HIS A 74 8.70 8.84 -18.20
C HIS A 74 7.34 9.23 -18.79
N GLU A 75 6.70 10.30 -18.28
CA GLU A 75 5.43 10.83 -18.80
C GLU A 75 5.54 11.35 -20.24
N SER A 76 6.76 11.70 -20.66
CA SER A 76 7.03 12.27 -21.98
C SER A 76 7.68 11.28 -22.95
N ILE A 77 7.96 10.04 -22.50
CA ILE A 77 8.53 8.99 -23.34
C ILE A 77 7.42 8.38 -24.19
N ASN A 78 7.53 8.50 -25.51
CA ASN A 78 6.72 7.73 -26.43
C ASN A 78 7.40 6.38 -26.70
N VAL A 79 6.97 5.32 -26.00
CA VAL A 79 7.58 3.98 -26.09
C VAL A 79 7.61 3.46 -27.54
N LYS A 80 6.58 3.75 -28.34
CA LYS A 80 6.49 3.31 -29.73
C LYS A 80 7.52 4.00 -30.63
N GLU A 81 7.58 5.32 -30.57
CA GLU A 81 8.42 6.13 -31.48
C GLU A 81 9.87 6.23 -31.02
N GLU A 82 10.09 6.41 -29.72
CA GLU A 82 11.41 6.71 -29.16
C GLU A 82 12.18 5.46 -28.74
N LEU A 83 11.47 4.43 -28.26
CA LEU A 83 12.10 3.16 -27.87
C LEU A 83 11.93 2.07 -28.93
N GLY A 84 11.20 2.37 -30.02
CA GLY A 84 10.88 1.40 -31.07
C GLY A 84 9.98 0.27 -30.58
N GLY A 85 9.10 0.56 -29.63
CA GLY A 85 8.22 -0.41 -28.99
C GLY A 85 7.12 -0.94 -29.92
N GLU A 86 6.98 -2.25 -29.98
CA GLU A 86 5.82 -2.93 -30.58
C GLU A 86 4.82 -3.29 -29.47
N LEU A 87 3.58 -2.81 -29.58
CA LEU A 87 2.54 -3.12 -28.60
C LEU A 87 2.17 -4.60 -28.67
N LEU A 88 2.14 -5.27 -27.52
CA LEU A 88 1.73 -6.66 -27.39
C LEU A 88 0.23 -6.74 -27.06
N GLU A 89 -0.57 -7.07 -28.06
CA GLU A 89 -2.03 -7.19 -27.93
C GLU A 89 -2.41 -8.42 -27.10
N ALA A 90 -3.52 -8.33 -26.35
CA ALA A 90 -3.85 -9.32 -25.34
C ALA A 90 -4.16 -10.70 -25.93
N GLU A 91 -4.68 -10.74 -27.15
CA GLU A 91 -5.13 -11.94 -27.85
C GLU A 91 -4.00 -12.71 -28.52
N ASP A 92 -2.85 -12.06 -28.74
CA ASP A 92 -1.70 -12.65 -29.41
C ASP A 92 -1.12 -13.80 -28.58
N SER A 93 -0.66 -14.83 -29.28
CA SER A 93 0.12 -15.91 -28.68
C SER A 93 1.51 -15.40 -28.27
N ILE A 94 2.02 -15.85 -27.14
CA ILE A 94 3.39 -15.48 -26.71
C ILE A 94 4.41 -15.89 -27.76
N SER A 95 4.28 -17.11 -28.30
CA SER A 95 5.17 -17.68 -29.31
C SER A 95 5.21 -16.94 -30.65
N SER A 96 4.20 -16.12 -30.98
CA SER A 96 4.19 -15.35 -32.23
C SER A 96 4.85 -13.99 -32.10
N LYS A 97 4.98 -13.46 -30.88
CA LYS A 97 5.44 -12.09 -30.63
C LYS A 97 6.79 -12.01 -29.94
N ILE A 98 7.07 -12.90 -29.00
CA ILE A 98 8.34 -12.93 -28.30
C ILE A 98 9.23 -13.96 -29.02
N GLU A 99 10.55 -13.84 -28.90
CA GLU A 99 11.49 -14.88 -29.36
C GLU A 99 11.78 -15.91 -28.26
N ASN A 100 11.86 -17.21 -28.61
CA ASN A 100 12.03 -18.29 -27.63
C ASN A 100 13.33 -18.14 -26.83
N VAL A 101 14.35 -17.54 -27.46
CA VAL A 101 15.60 -17.14 -26.84
C VAL A 101 15.85 -15.68 -27.22
N PRO A 102 15.34 -14.74 -26.41
CA PRO A 102 15.59 -13.32 -26.61
C PRO A 102 17.09 -13.01 -26.45
N ALA A 103 17.55 -11.90 -27.06
CA ALA A 103 18.96 -11.52 -27.00
C ALA A 103 19.42 -11.23 -25.56
N ASP A 104 20.46 -11.96 -25.12
CA ASP A 104 21.07 -11.70 -23.81
C ASP A 104 21.50 -10.23 -23.67
N ASN A 105 21.31 -9.68 -22.47
CA ASN A 105 21.66 -8.29 -22.14
C ASN A 105 20.82 -7.22 -22.85
N HIS A 106 19.57 -7.51 -23.18
CA HIS A 106 18.61 -6.49 -23.63
C HIS A 106 17.43 -6.40 -22.66
N ILE A 107 16.84 -5.21 -22.52
CA ILE A 107 15.47 -5.08 -22.06
C ILE A 107 14.58 -5.52 -23.22
N HIS A 108 13.66 -6.43 -22.92
CA HIS A 108 12.78 -7.07 -23.89
C HIS A 108 11.36 -6.54 -23.82
N ILE A 109 10.92 -6.13 -22.62
CA ILE A 109 9.56 -5.64 -22.36
C ILE A 109 9.62 -4.36 -21.54
N ILE A 110 8.97 -3.30 -22.03
CA ILE A 110 8.60 -2.14 -21.23
C ILE A 110 7.16 -2.33 -20.77
N VAL A 111 6.95 -2.23 -19.46
CA VAL A 111 5.63 -2.30 -18.82
C VAL A 111 5.16 -0.87 -18.60
N GLU A 112 4.16 -0.41 -19.34
CA GLU A 112 3.61 0.94 -19.20
C GLU A 112 2.31 0.88 -18.35
N PRO A 113 2.32 1.44 -17.12
CA PRO A 113 1.11 1.60 -16.32
C PRO A 113 0.13 2.59 -16.98
N PRO A 114 -1.17 2.58 -16.59
CA PRO A 114 -2.10 3.57 -17.09
C PRO A 114 -1.64 4.99 -16.69
N SER A 115 -1.56 5.89 -17.66
CA SER A 115 -1.22 7.30 -17.42
C SER A 115 -2.20 7.90 -16.40
N SER A 116 -1.69 8.46 -15.31
CA SER A 116 -2.50 9.23 -14.36
C SER A 116 -3.10 10.46 -15.08
N PRO A 117 -4.35 10.87 -14.83
CA PRO A 117 -4.92 12.05 -15.48
C PRO A 117 -4.09 13.30 -15.15
N ALA A 118 -3.53 13.91 -16.20
CA ALA A 118 -2.65 15.07 -16.12
C ALA A 118 -3.28 16.26 -15.40
N THR A 119 -2.73 16.63 -14.25
CA THR A 119 -2.90 17.96 -13.68
C THR A 119 -2.00 18.92 -14.47
N THR A 120 -2.62 19.78 -15.25
CA THR A 120 -1.96 20.86 -16.00
C THR A 120 -1.45 21.93 -15.04
N GLY A 121 -0.28 21.69 -14.45
CA GLY A 121 0.46 22.64 -13.63
C GLY A 121 1.50 23.39 -14.46
N LYS A 122 1.18 24.63 -14.81
CA LYS A 122 1.99 25.60 -15.55
C LYS A 122 3.38 25.77 -14.90
N ARG A 123 4.46 25.52 -15.66
CA ARG A 123 5.85 25.82 -15.27
C ARG A 123 6.01 27.31 -14.91
N ARG A 124 6.74 27.60 -13.84
CA ARG A 124 7.49 28.86 -13.69
C ARG A 124 8.98 28.53 -13.70
N HIS A 125 9.69 29.37 -14.45
CA HIS A 125 11.11 29.36 -14.70
C HIS A 125 11.89 29.79 -13.44
N GLU A 126 13.13 29.31 -13.37
CA GLU A 126 14.18 29.49 -12.38
C GLU A 126 14.35 30.94 -11.87
N ASP A 127 14.61 31.09 -10.57
CA ASP A 127 15.85 31.74 -10.09
C ASP A 127 16.09 31.47 -8.59
N SER A 128 17.35 31.13 -8.32
CA SER A 128 18.18 31.36 -7.12
C SER A 128 17.72 30.97 -5.71
N ASP A 129 18.67 30.28 -5.09
CA ASP A 129 19.08 30.32 -3.68
C ASP A 129 18.46 29.34 -2.69
N SER A 130 19.41 28.72 -2.00
CA SER A 130 19.32 27.76 -0.92
C SER A 130 18.39 28.22 0.19
N ASP A 131 17.33 27.47 0.41
CA ASP A 131 16.78 27.21 1.72
C ASP A 131 16.23 25.78 1.71
N GLU A 132 16.81 24.91 2.55
CA GLU A 132 16.15 23.66 2.94
C GLU A 132 14.88 24.06 3.71
N GLU A 133 13.79 24.34 2.99
CA GLU A 133 12.47 24.41 3.58
C GLU A 133 12.21 23.06 4.26
N ALA A 134 12.13 23.08 5.59
CA ALA A 134 11.69 21.94 6.38
C ALA A 134 10.32 21.49 5.87
N LYS A 135 10.31 20.44 5.04
CA LYS A 135 9.07 19.87 4.50
C LYS A 135 8.17 19.53 5.68
N THR A 136 6.96 20.08 5.70
CA THR A 136 5.97 19.79 6.75
C THR A 136 5.13 18.58 6.34
N LEU A 137 4.59 17.83 7.29
CA LEU A 137 3.69 16.70 6.98
C LEU A 137 2.60 17.14 6.00
N ALA A 138 1.94 18.27 6.26
CA ALA A 138 0.89 18.82 5.40
C ALA A 138 1.31 19.06 3.94
N SER A 139 2.57 19.43 3.69
CA SER A 139 3.10 19.64 2.33
C SER A 139 3.26 18.34 1.53
N LEU A 140 3.35 17.18 2.20
CA LEU A 140 3.52 15.87 1.59
C LEU A 140 2.20 15.16 1.29
N LEU A 141 1.08 15.70 1.75
CA LEU A 141 -0.19 14.97 1.70
C LEU A 141 -0.97 15.31 0.43
N THR A 142 -1.57 14.28 -0.14
CA THR A 142 -2.51 14.47 -1.24
C THR A 142 -3.72 15.29 -0.78
N SER A 143 -4.32 16.10 -1.66
CA SER A 143 -5.55 16.88 -1.34
C SER A 143 -6.82 16.02 -1.27
N THR A 144 -6.67 14.71 -1.07
CA THR A 144 -7.72 13.71 -1.24
C THR A 144 -8.64 13.69 -0.02
N ILE A 145 -9.95 13.69 -0.28
CA ILE A 145 -10.97 13.42 0.74
C ILE A 145 -10.91 11.93 1.06
N LEU A 146 -10.70 11.59 2.33
CA LEU A 146 -10.68 10.21 2.81
C LEU A 146 -12.07 9.60 2.63
N GLN A 147 -12.25 8.77 1.60
CA GLN A 147 -13.52 8.10 1.36
C GLN A 147 -13.71 6.97 2.38
N PRO A 148 -14.92 6.79 2.93
CA PRO A 148 -15.20 5.63 3.76
C PRO A 148 -15.04 4.34 2.95
N PRO A 149 -14.57 3.25 3.57
CA PRO A 149 -14.39 1.99 2.87
C PRO A 149 -15.73 1.49 2.30
N ILE A 150 -15.69 0.97 1.07
CA ILE A 150 -16.86 0.37 0.42
C ILE A 150 -17.28 -0.87 1.24
N MET A 151 -18.47 -0.83 1.83
CA MET A 151 -19.01 -1.94 2.61
C MET A 151 -19.38 -3.12 1.70
N LYS A 152 -18.51 -4.13 1.61
CA LYS A 152 -18.86 -5.43 1.02
C LYS A 152 -19.40 -6.34 2.11
N ILE A 153 -20.71 -6.58 2.13
CA ILE A 153 -21.34 -7.52 3.05
C ILE A 153 -20.97 -8.95 2.61
N PRO A 154 -20.22 -9.73 3.41
CA PRO A 154 -19.91 -11.11 3.04
C PRO A 154 -21.18 -11.95 3.05
N SER A 155 -21.40 -12.74 1.99
CA SER A 155 -22.59 -13.58 1.82
C SER A 155 -22.66 -14.76 2.81
N HIS A 156 -21.52 -15.16 3.37
CA HIS A 156 -21.45 -16.30 4.29
C HIS A 156 -21.82 -15.90 5.72
N LYS A 157 -22.50 -16.81 6.44
CA LYS A 157 -22.83 -16.65 7.85
C LYS A 157 -21.56 -16.54 8.69
N PHE A 158 -21.52 -15.56 9.59
CA PHE A 158 -20.49 -15.48 10.62
C PHE A 158 -21.06 -16.04 11.92
N TYR A 159 -20.59 -17.21 12.32
CA TYR A 159 -20.99 -17.83 13.59
C TYR A 159 -20.50 -16.98 14.77
N ASP A 160 -21.32 -16.86 15.81
CA ASP A 160 -21.05 -16.09 17.04
C ASP A 160 -20.72 -14.61 16.86
N ARG A 161 -21.07 -14.06 15.68
CA ARG A 161 -20.89 -12.66 15.30
C ARG A 161 -21.39 -11.68 16.37
N ASP A 162 -22.62 -11.86 16.85
CA ASP A 162 -23.23 -10.94 17.80
C ASP A 162 -22.53 -10.99 19.15
N GLN A 163 -22.08 -12.17 19.61
CA GLN A 163 -21.31 -12.31 20.85
C GLN A 163 -19.97 -11.58 20.76
N ALA A 164 -19.29 -11.71 19.63
CA ALA A 164 -18.01 -11.06 19.41
C ALA A 164 -18.15 -9.54 19.28
N LEU A 165 -19.12 -9.05 18.49
CA LEU A 165 -19.41 -7.62 18.39
C LEU A 165 -19.81 -7.02 19.74
N ASN A 166 -20.61 -7.73 20.55
CA ASN A 166 -20.91 -7.31 21.92
C ASN A 166 -19.66 -7.20 22.80
N SER A 167 -18.68 -8.07 22.60
CA SER A 167 -17.41 -8.03 23.33
C SER A 167 -16.57 -6.82 22.90
N MET A 168 -16.51 -6.53 21.60
CA MET A 168 -15.88 -5.33 21.06
C MET A 168 -16.57 -4.05 21.55
N LEU A 169 -17.91 -4.05 21.60
CA LEU A 169 -18.69 -2.90 22.06
C LEU A 169 -18.42 -2.56 23.53
N LYS A 170 -18.22 -3.58 24.38
CA LYS A 170 -17.81 -3.36 25.79
C LYS A 170 -16.47 -2.63 25.89
N VAL A 171 -15.50 -3.04 25.07
CA VAL A 171 -14.18 -2.37 25.00
C VAL A 171 -14.33 -0.94 24.48
N ALA A 172 -15.09 -0.73 23.40
CA ALA A 172 -15.36 0.59 22.85
C ALA A 172 -16.00 1.54 23.89
N ARG A 173 -16.96 1.06 24.68
CA ARG A 173 -17.56 1.82 25.79
C ARG A 173 -16.53 2.22 26.85
N SER A 174 -15.68 1.27 27.24
CA SER A 174 -14.62 1.51 28.23
C SER A 174 -13.65 2.59 27.73
N ASN A 175 -13.12 2.42 26.51
CA ASN A 175 -12.19 3.37 25.90
C ASN A 175 -12.85 4.74 25.71
N PHE A 176 -14.14 4.79 25.33
CA PHE A 176 -14.86 6.06 25.21
C PHE A 176 -15.00 6.77 26.56
N LYS A 177 -15.30 6.04 27.64
CA LYS A 177 -15.32 6.61 29.00
C LYS A 177 -13.95 7.13 29.43
N GLY A 178 -12.89 6.39 29.09
CA GLY A 178 -11.49 6.71 29.36
C GLY A 178 -10.84 7.73 28.42
N ARG A 179 -11.52 8.19 27.36
CA ARG A 179 -10.91 8.96 26.24
C ARG A 179 -10.17 10.26 26.61
N LYS A 180 -10.45 10.83 27.79
CA LYS A 180 -9.77 12.05 28.30
C LYS A 180 -8.66 11.72 29.29
N SER A 181 -8.50 10.46 29.66
CA SER A 181 -7.49 10.00 30.59
C SER A 181 -6.18 9.77 29.86
N PRO A 182 -5.06 10.30 30.38
CA PRO A 182 -3.72 9.97 29.89
C PRO A 182 -3.23 8.60 30.40
N ASP A 183 -3.93 7.96 31.33
CA ASP A 183 -3.53 6.64 31.84
C ASP A 183 -3.85 5.55 30.81
N HIS A 184 -2.82 4.84 30.36
CA HIS A 184 -2.95 3.73 29.41
C HIS A 184 -3.86 2.62 29.93
N LYS A 185 -4.06 2.48 31.24
CA LYS A 185 -4.97 1.48 31.83
C LYS A 185 -6.45 1.72 31.50
N ASP A 186 -6.80 2.95 31.14
CA ASP A 186 -8.16 3.31 30.74
C ASP A 186 -8.43 2.99 29.25
N HIS A 187 -7.42 2.49 28.53
CA HIS A 187 -7.48 2.15 27.11
C HIS A 187 -7.12 0.69 26.90
N THR A 188 -8.00 -0.06 26.24
CA THR A 188 -7.83 -1.49 26.01
C THR A 188 -7.78 -1.81 24.52
N PHE A 189 -6.83 -2.66 24.13
CA PHE A 189 -6.73 -3.24 22.79
C PHE A 189 -7.50 -4.55 22.71
N ILE A 190 -7.99 -4.86 21.51
CA ILE A 190 -8.68 -6.11 21.21
C ILE A 190 -7.70 -7.01 20.45
N LEU A 191 -7.37 -8.15 21.02
CA LEU A 191 -6.63 -9.21 20.35
C LEU A 191 -7.60 -10.30 19.89
N ILE A 192 -7.57 -10.64 18.60
CA ILE A 192 -8.41 -11.70 18.01
C ILE A 192 -7.49 -12.88 17.66
N PRO A 193 -7.27 -13.84 18.58
CA PRO A 193 -6.43 -14.99 18.32
C PRO A 193 -7.16 -16.07 17.52
N GLY A 194 -6.39 -16.92 16.84
CA GLY A 194 -6.86 -18.21 16.32
C GLY A 194 -6.40 -18.55 14.90
N GLY A 195 -6.84 -19.72 14.42
CA GLY A 195 -6.36 -20.32 13.17
C GLY A 195 -6.74 -19.59 11.89
N ILE A 196 -6.21 -20.06 10.76
CA ILE A 196 -6.57 -19.56 9.42
C ILE A 196 -8.06 -19.87 9.15
N GLY A 197 -8.77 -18.94 8.50
CA GLY A 197 -10.16 -19.16 8.07
C GLY A 197 -11.24 -18.96 9.14
N ILE A 198 -10.89 -18.66 10.39
CA ILE A 198 -11.89 -18.44 11.47
C ILE A 198 -12.61 -17.08 11.39
N GLY A 199 -12.23 -16.22 10.44
CA GLY A 199 -12.83 -14.90 10.25
C GLY A 199 -12.20 -13.77 11.07
N LYS A 200 -10.90 -13.84 11.44
CA LYS A 200 -10.20 -12.75 12.16
C LYS A 200 -10.26 -11.41 11.40
N THR A 201 -9.81 -11.40 10.15
CA THR A 201 -9.86 -10.24 9.25
C THR A 201 -11.28 -9.71 9.10
N ARG A 202 -12.25 -10.62 8.94
CA ARG A 202 -13.68 -10.25 8.87
C ARG A 202 -14.14 -9.58 10.18
N MET A 203 -13.76 -10.12 11.33
CA MET A 203 -14.13 -9.56 12.63
C MET A 203 -13.51 -8.18 12.85
N GLY A 204 -12.23 -8.00 12.49
CA GLY A 204 -11.59 -6.69 12.50
C GLY A 204 -12.31 -5.69 11.60
N TRP A 205 -12.67 -6.10 10.38
CA TRP A 205 -13.48 -5.28 9.47
C TRP A 205 -14.89 -4.97 10.01
N GLU A 206 -15.58 -5.93 10.62
CA GLU A 206 -16.93 -5.73 11.15
C GLU A 206 -17.01 -4.84 12.39
N SER A 207 -15.86 -4.52 13.03
CA SER A 207 -15.81 -3.56 14.13
C SER A 207 -16.26 -2.14 13.75
N GLN A 208 -16.24 -1.79 12.45
CA GLN A 208 -16.80 -0.52 11.97
C GLN A 208 -18.34 -0.48 12.06
N CYS A 209 -19.00 -1.64 12.19
CA CYS A 209 -20.44 -1.78 12.24
C CYS A 209 -21.00 -1.78 13.68
N LEU A 210 -20.22 -1.39 14.69
CA LEU A 210 -20.65 -1.43 16.09
C LEU A 210 -21.91 -0.61 16.38
N SER A 211 -22.15 0.48 15.64
CA SER A 211 -23.39 1.26 15.76
C SER A 211 -24.65 0.43 15.53
N SER A 212 -24.61 -0.58 14.66
CA SER A 212 -25.75 -1.46 14.35
C SER A 212 -26.25 -2.28 15.54
N ILE A 213 -25.42 -2.44 16.58
CA ILE A 213 -25.75 -3.21 17.80
C ILE A 213 -25.77 -2.32 19.06
N THR A 214 -25.60 -1.01 18.93
CA THR A 214 -25.76 -0.07 20.06
C THR A 214 -27.21 -0.01 20.51
N THR A 215 -27.44 0.27 21.79
CA THR A 215 -28.80 0.41 22.33
C THR A 215 -28.94 1.71 23.10
N SER A 216 -29.96 2.50 22.77
CA SER A 216 -30.18 3.84 23.37
C SER A 216 -30.44 3.82 24.87
N SER A 217 -30.71 2.65 25.47
CA SER A 217 -30.95 2.52 26.91
C SER A 217 -29.69 2.52 27.78
N TYR A 218 -28.51 2.22 27.20
CA TYR A 218 -27.25 2.10 27.95
C TYR A 218 -26.15 3.04 27.45
N ASP A 219 -26.31 3.58 26.23
CA ASP A 219 -25.28 4.31 25.53
C ASP A 219 -25.61 5.80 25.45
N THR A 220 -24.63 6.66 25.78
CA THR A 220 -24.78 8.11 25.66
C THR A 220 -24.96 8.51 24.19
N PRO A 221 -25.78 9.54 23.85
CA PRO A 221 -25.95 10.01 22.48
C PRO A 221 -24.62 10.33 21.77
N GLU A 222 -23.64 10.87 22.49
CA GLU A 222 -22.32 11.20 21.95
C GLU A 222 -21.52 9.95 21.55
N PHE A 223 -21.65 8.86 22.31
CA PHE A 223 -20.99 7.58 22.00
C PHE A 223 -21.63 6.93 20.77
N ILE A 224 -22.96 6.93 20.70
CA ILE A 224 -23.69 6.41 19.55
C ILE A 224 -23.31 7.20 18.30
N GLU A 225 -23.27 8.54 18.39
CA GLU A 225 -22.87 9.41 17.29
C GLU A 225 -21.44 9.12 16.82
N ALA A 226 -20.49 8.91 17.74
CA ALA A 226 -19.11 8.56 17.42
C ALA A 226 -18.98 7.27 16.59
N LEU A 227 -19.86 6.29 16.81
CA LEU A 227 -19.85 4.99 16.13
C LEU A 227 -20.67 4.95 14.83
N LYS A 228 -21.42 6.00 14.49
CA LYS A 228 -22.26 6.00 13.28
C LYS A 228 -21.45 5.92 11.98
N ASP A 229 -20.26 6.52 11.98
CA ASP A 229 -19.35 6.56 10.83
C ASP A 229 -17.91 6.64 11.34
N PRO A 230 -17.38 5.53 11.87
CA PRO A 230 -16.03 5.51 12.39
C PRO A 230 -15.00 5.65 11.27
N CYS A 231 -13.87 6.29 11.56
CA CYS A 231 -12.69 6.24 10.71
C CYS A 231 -12.01 4.87 10.87
N TYR A 232 -12.37 3.94 9.99
CA TYR A 232 -11.76 2.61 9.94
C TYR A 232 -10.49 2.60 9.09
N ILE A 233 -9.37 2.22 9.68
CA ILE A 233 -8.04 2.17 9.06
C ILE A 233 -7.54 0.73 9.16
N SER A 234 -7.37 0.08 8.01
CA SER A 234 -6.93 -1.33 7.92
C SER A 234 -5.46 -1.40 7.54
N ILE A 235 -4.61 -1.81 8.49
CA ILE A 235 -3.19 -2.01 8.26
C ILE A 235 -2.96 -3.50 8.06
N ASP A 236 -2.79 -3.91 6.81
CA ASP A 236 -2.41 -5.27 6.44
C ASP A 236 -0.89 -5.40 6.39
N LEU A 237 -0.31 -6.08 7.38
CA LEU A 237 1.13 -6.28 7.50
C LEU A 237 1.68 -7.36 6.54
N ASN A 238 0.89 -7.87 5.58
CA ASN A 238 1.37 -8.67 4.46
C ASN A 238 1.62 -7.82 3.19
N ASN A 239 0.91 -6.70 3.04
CA ASN A 239 0.90 -5.91 1.80
C ASN A 239 1.73 -4.63 1.93
N GLY A 240 3.06 -4.76 1.96
CA GLY A 240 4.00 -3.62 1.99
C GLY A 240 4.10 -2.89 3.34
N ASN A 241 3.27 -3.22 4.34
CA ASN A 241 3.33 -2.64 5.68
C ASN A 241 4.09 -3.51 6.69
N LYS A 242 4.65 -4.65 6.29
CA LYS A 242 5.45 -5.52 7.16
C LYS A 242 6.69 -4.81 7.72
N TYR A 243 7.51 -5.52 8.47
CA TYR A 243 8.79 -4.96 8.94
C TYR A 243 9.69 -4.58 7.73
N ILE A 244 10.09 -3.31 7.66
CA ILE A 244 10.94 -2.73 6.62
C ILE A 244 12.30 -2.39 7.22
N ARG A 245 13.33 -3.08 6.74
CA ARG A 245 14.73 -2.83 7.11
C ARG A 245 15.13 -1.41 6.77
N GLY A 246 15.94 -0.80 7.63
CA GLY A 246 16.37 0.59 7.46
C GLY A 246 15.34 1.63 7.89
N PHE A 247 14.04 1.41 7.63
CA PHE A 247 12.98 2.27 8.15
C PHE A 247 12.68 1.93 9.62
N ASP A 248 12.16 0.74 9.90
CA ASP A 248 11.78 0.33 11.27
C ASP A 248 12.99 0.22 12.21
N ASP A 249 14.20 0.14 11.67
CA ASP A 249 15.45 0.15 12.45
C ASP A 249 15.82 1.51 13.04
N ARG A 250 15.35 2.59 12.40
CA ARG A 250 15.77 3.97 12.71
C ARG A 250 14.60 4.81 13.21
N ALA A 251 13.40 4.54 12.73
CA ALA A 251 12.19 5.24 13.12
C ALA A 251 11.78 4.87 14.56
N ASN A 252 11.40 5.88 15.33
CA ASN A 252 10.77 5.64 16.64
C ASN A 252 9.38 5.00 16.48
N GLU A 253 8.85 4.48 17.58
CA GLU A 253 7.56 3.79 17.69
C GLU A 253 6.42 4.58 17.03
N SER A 254 6.31 5.86 17.40
CA SER A 254 5.27 6.77 16.93
C SER A 254 5.31 6.96 15.41
N VAL A 255 6.51 7.06 14.83
CA VAL A 255 6.71 7.18 13.38
C VAL A 255 6.41 5.86 12.67
N ARG A 256 6.83 4.71 13.24
CA ARG A 256 6.60 3.38 12.67
C ARG A 256 5.11 3.11 12.46
N ILE A 257 4.28 3.38 13.47
CA ILE A 257 2.83 3.20 13.34
C ILE A 257 2.17 4.34 12.57
N GLY A 258 2.60 5.59 12.76
CA GLY A 258 2.02 6.75 12.10
C GLY A 258 2.17 6.72 10.58
N ALA A 259 3.33 6.30 10.05
CA ALA A 259 3.54 6.13 8.63
C ALA A 259 2.61 5.06 8.02
N ARG A 260 2.43 3.93 8.72
CA ARG A 260 1.49 2.86 8.31
C ARG A 260 0.06 3.33 8.31
N VAL A 261 -0.34 4.13 9.30
CA VAL A 261 -1.66 4.74 9.39
C VAL A 261 -1.88 5.73 8.24
N ALA A 262 -0.88 6.55 7.90
CA ALA A 262 -0.96 7.49 6.79
C ALA A 262 -1.18 6.77 5.45
N VAL A 263 -0.41 5.71 5.18
CA VAL A 263 -0.55 4.89 3.96
C VAL A 263 -1.91 4.18 3.95
N ALA A 264 -2.25 3.48 5.04
CA ALA A 264 -3.47 2.67 5.12
C ALA A 264 -4.76 3.50 5.09
N SER A 265 -4.72 4.74 5.57
CA SER A 265 -5.84 5.67 5.46
C SER A 265 -5.99 6.26 4.05
N GLY A 266 -4.94 6.22 3.23
CA GLY A 266 -4.88 6.93 1.95
C GLY A 266 -4.57 8.42 2.11
N LEU A 267 -4.00 8.83 3.26
CA LEU A 267 -3.52 10.19 3.47
C LEU A 267 -2.37 10.53 2.51
N VAL A 268 -1.55 9.51 2.22
CA VAL A 268 -0.49 9.51 1.23
C VAL A 268 -0.77 8.43 0.18
N SER A 269 -0.36 8.69 -1.06
CA SER A 269 -0.52 7.76 -2.19
C SER A 269 0.67 6.81 -2.37
N GLU A 270 1.80 7.13 -1.75
CA GLU A 270 3.05 6.35 -1.78
C GLU A 270 2.94 5.12 -0.87
N ASN A 271 3.68 4.06 -1.20
CA ASN A 271 3.82 2.94 -0.28
C ASN A 271 4.82 3.29 0.83
N LEU A 272 4.75 2.55 1.93
CA LEU A 272 5.63 2.78 3.08
C LEU A 272 7.15 2.81 2.76
N PRO A 273 7.70 1.96 1.88
CA PRO A 273 9.11 2.04 1.47
C PRO A 273 9.47 3.31 0.69
N ASP A 274 8.49 3.89 -0.01
CA ASP A 274 8.69 5.00 -0.94
C ASP A 274 8.53 6.37 -0.25
N LEU A 275 8.05 6.37 1.00
CA LEU A 275 7.85 7.59 1.78
C LEU A 275 9.16 8.33 2.01
N LEU A 276 9.24 9.54 1.48
CA LEU A 276 10.30 10.49 1.81
C LEU A 276 10.01 11.18 3.14
N ASN A 277 11.07 11.49 3.90
CA ASN A 277 10.97 12.21 5.18
C ASN A 277 10.04 11.53 6.20
N THR A 278 10.17 10.21 6.36
CA THR A 278 9.34 9.40 7.25
C THR A 278 9.25 9.92 8.69
N ASN A 279 10.26 10.66 9.18
CA ASN A 279 10.25 11.30 10.50
C ASN A 279 9.09 12.29 10.72
N LEU A 280 8.42 12.76 9.66
CA LEU A 280 7.26 13.65 9.76
C LEU A 280 5.96 12.90 10.09
N PHE A 281 5.95 11.58 10.03
CA PHE A 281 4.76 10.75 10.18
C PHE A 281 4.57 10.26 11.61
N HIS A 282 4.73 11.15 12.59
CA HIS A 282 4.37 10.86 13.98
C HIS A 282 2.87 10.54 14.07
N PHE A 283 2.54 9.49 14.83
CA PHE A 283 1.17 8.98 14.95
C PHE A 283 0.15 10.08 15.29
N SER A 284 0.45 10.95 16.26
CA SER A 284 -0.43 12.06 16.65
C SER A 284 -0.71 13.01 15.49
N ASP A 285 0.32 13.36 14.72
CA ASP A 285 0.23 14.35 13.64
C ASP A 285 -0.58 13.79 12.47
N VAL A 286 -0.34 12.52 12.14
CA VAL A 286 -1.11 11.78 11.13
C VAL A 286 -2.58 11.71 11.52
N ILE A 287 -2.90 11.35 12.77
CA ILE A 287 -4.28 11.29 13.26
C ILE A 287 -4.95 12.67 13.23
N CYS A 288 -4.25 13.73 13.67
CA CYS A 288 -4.77 15.10 13.60
C CYS A 288 -5.12 15.49 12.16
N GLU A 289 -4.30 15.11 11.20
CA GLU A 289 -4.50 15.46 9.80
C GLU A 289 -5.61 14.66 9.12
N ILE A 290 -5.74 13.38 9.46
CA ILE A 290 -6.91 12.55 9.12
C ILE A 290 -8.19 13.21 9.64
N LEU A 291 -8.20 13.64 10.91
CA LEU A 291 -9.36 14.27 11.52
C LEU A 291 -9.70 15.63 10.90
N LYS A 292 -8.73 16.47 10.52
CA LYS A 292 -9.00 17.74 9.83
C LYS A 292 -9.70 17.54 8.48
N ARG A 293 -9.35 16.46 7.78
CA ARG A 293 -9.91 16.13 6.45
C ARG A 293 -11.29 15.51 6.54
N ARG A 294 -11.70 15.06 7.72
CA ARG A 294 -13.02 14.53 8.00
C ARG A 294 -13.87 15.64 8.61
N SER A 295 -15.05 15.88 8.06
CA SER A 295 -15.90 17.03 8.41
C SER A 295 -16.69 16.87 9.71
N LYS A 296 -16.47 15.79 10.48
CA LYS A 296 -17.28 15.41 11.64
C LYS A 296 -16.68 15.90 12.97
N LYS A 297 -17.56 16.35 13.87
CA LYS A 297 -17.18 16.86 15.20
C LYS A 297 -16.84 15.77 16.22
N VAL A 298 -17.42 14.58 16.09
CA VAL A 298 -17.23 13.45 17.02
C VAL A 298 -17.06 12.20 16.18
N GLU A 299 -15.94 11.51 16.35
CA GLU A 299 -15.58 10.37 15.53
C GLU A 299 -14.84 9.32 16.34
N ALA A 300 -15.22 8.06 16.19
CA ALA A 300 -14.41 6.93 16.62
C ALA A 300 -13.37 6.61 15.53
N ILE A 301 -12.12 6.40 15.95
CA ILE A 301 -11.06 5.90 15.07
C ILE A 301 -10.84 4.43 15.42
N ILE A 302 -10.87 3.57 14.40
CA ILE A 302 -10.65 2.13 14.54
C ILE A 302 -9.42 1.79 13.71
N ILE A 303 -8.34 1.40 14.39
CA ILE A 303 -7.12 0.92 13.74
C ILE A 303 -7.12 -0.61 13.86
N HIS A 304 -7.26 -1.28 12.71
CA HIS A 304 -7.21 -2.73 12.61
C HIS A 304 -5.84 -3.14 12.05
N LEU A 305 -5.00 -3.72 12.91
CA LEU A 305 -3.75 -4.34 12.49
C LEU A 305 -3.98 -5.82 12.21
N ASP A 306 -3.80 -6.23 10.95
CA ASP A 306 -3.91 -7.62 10.52
C ASP A 306 -2.54 -8.22 10.20
N GLU A 307 -2.45 -9.54 10.24
CA GLU A 307 -1.23 -10.31 9.92
C GLU A 307 0.05 -9.86 10.66
N TYR A 308 -0.10 -9.37 11.90
CA TYR A 308 1.03 -8.86 12.70
C TYR A 308 2.12 -9.89 13.00
N GLN A 309 1.80 -11.19 12.89
CA GLN A 309 2.80 -12.24 13.01
C GLN A 309 3.87 -12.15 11.91
N LEU A 310 3.53 -11.63 10.72
CA LEU A 310 4.50 -11.42 9.64
C LEU A 310 5.55 -10.38 10.00
N TYR A 311 5.13 -9.28 10.66
CA TYR A 311 6.05 -8.27 11.16
C TYR A 311 7.04 -8.88 12.17
N ILE A 312 6.53 -9.63 13.15
CA ILE A 312 7.34 -10.30 14.17
C ILE A 312 8.33 -11.26 13.50
N ASN A 313 7.88 -12.08 12.55
CA ASN A 313 8.71 -13.06 11.86
C ASN A 313 9.83 -12.41 11.04
N ASP A 314 9.53 -11.32 10.32
CA ASP A 314 10.50 -10.62 9.49
C ASP A 314 11.56 -9.90 10.34
N PHE A 315 11.15 -9.27 11.45
CA PHE A 315 12.08 -8.70 12.42
C PHE A 315 12.96 -9.78 13.07
N GLN A 316 12.36 -10.88 13.53
CA GLN A 316 13.06 -12.01 14.13
C GLN A 316 14.14 -12.55 13.18
N LYS A 317 13.79 -12.79 11.92
CA LYS A 317 14.69 -13.28 10.89
C LYS A 317 15.83 -12.30 10.60
N HIS A 318 15.53 -10.99 10.63
CA HIS A 318 16.53 -9.96 10.36
C HIS A 318 17.50 -9.75 11.52
N LYS A 319 17.00 -9.60 12.76
CA LYS A 319 17.83 -9.34 13.94
C LYS A 319 18.39 -10.61 14.59
N GLN A 320 17.99 -11.79 14.14
CA GLN A 320 18.36 -13.08 14.73
C GLN A 320 18.05 -13.14 16.24
N GLN A 321 16.91 -12.57 16.63
CA GLN A 321 16.48 -12.49 18.02
C GLN A 321 15.48 -13.59 18.38
N SER A 322 15.16 -13.69 19.68
CA SER A 322 14.08 -14.58 20.11
C SER A 322 12.73 -14.07 19.61
N TRP A 323 11.75 -14.97 19.52
CA TRP A 323 10.38 -14.59 19.19
C TRP A 323 9.78 -13.63 20.22
N ILE A 324 10.16 -13.77 21.49
CA ILE A 324 9.68 -12.91 22.59
C ILE A 324 10.16 -11.47 22.38
N ASP A 325 11.46 -11.28 22.14
CA ASP A 325 12.04 -9.96 21.89
C ASP A 325 11.44 -9.32 20.63
N SER A 326 11.22 -10.14 19.60
CA SER A 326 10.63 -9.69 18.34
C SER A 326 9.18 -9.24 18.48
N ARG A 327 8.41 -9.95 19.31
CA ARG A 327 7.04 -9.57 19.67
C ARG A 327 7.03 -8.30 20.50
N ASP A 328 7.94 -8.18 21.46
CA ASP A 328 7.98 -7.02 22.35
C ASP A 328 8.41 -5.76 21.59
N PHE A 329 9.29 -5.86 20.59
CA PHE A 329 9.61 -4.78 19.66
C PHE A 329 8.39 -4.27 18.85
N LEU A 330 7.47 -5.16 18.46
CA LEU A 330 6.21 -4.75 17.82
C LEU A 330 5.27 -4.05 18.82
N LYS A 331 5.24 -4.48 20.09
CA LYS A 331 4.36 -3.87 21.10
C LYS A 331 4.78 -2.46 21.50
N GLU A 332 6.03 -2.09 21.21
CA GLU A 332 6.49 -0.73 21.42
C GLU A 332 5.84 0.25 20.43
N CYS A 333 5.46 -0.20 19.22
CA CYS A 333 4.74 0.58 18.21
C CYS A 333 3.33 1.00 18.65
#